data_AF-A0A7X9IF22-F1
#
_entry.id   AF-A0A7X9IF22-F1
#
_cell.length_a   1.000
_cell.length_b   1.000
_cell.length_c   1.000
_cell.angle_alpha   90.00
_cell.angle_beta   90.00
_cell.angle_gamma   90.00
#
_symmetry.space_group_name_H-M   'P 1'
#
loop_
_entity.id
_entity.type
_entity.pdbx_description
1 polymer ?
#
loop_
_entity_poly.entity_id
_entity_poly.type
_entity_poly.pdbx_seq_one_letter_code
_entity_poly.pdbx_strand_id
1 'polypeptide(L)'
;MIPNVTRLTGRLVIGLVVLLAGLTAAPAAAQAQATVSDKLSEAISLYTELEFDKGLDLAQQLLAQPGVSAKDSVAIYAVISMLTYGKGEQYITASYEYLDRMAGLGPCRIHLPYEFWPQQLRDRWFSILQARNLWTCPEPTRPGVTTIAVLEFDNYSVGKYQEELGFITKGLADFFESDFAKISELKVVERDKIDYILREVEMVKSGAVDPATAVRIGKLMGAQVMIFGSITQLDDKHTKMLVKAVRVESSEIIASV
;
A
#
# COMPACT_ATOMS: atom_id res chain seq x y z
N MET A 1 -87.91 -25.22 -33.02
CA MET A 1 -89.00 -25.72 -32.14
C MET A 1 -88.39 -26.71 -31.16
N ILE A 2 -88.73 -26.54 -29.89
CA ILE A 2 -88.12 -27.14 -28.70
C ILE A 2 -88.34 -28.66 -28.65
N PRO A 3 -87.33 -29.42 -28.21
CA PRO A 3 -87.53 -30.37 -27.12
C PRO A 3 -86.30 -30.40 -26.18
N ASN A 4 -86.32 -30.93 -24.99
CA ASN A 4 -87.33 -31.20 -23.97
C ASN A 4 -86.49 -31.59 -22.74
N VAL A 5 -86.99 -31.23 -21.56
CA VAL A 5 -86.33 -31.51 -20.27
C VAL A 5 -86.69 -32.92 -19.83
N THR A 6 -85.69 -33.75 -19.49
CA THR A 6 -85.82 -34.95 -18.64
C THR A 6 -84.44 -35.46 -18.26
N ARG A 7 -84.10 -35.88 -17.04
CA ARG A 7 -84.60 -35.74 -15.65
C ARG A 7 -83.46 -36.35 -14.80
N LEU A 8 -83.25 -35.83 -13.58
CA LEU A 8 -82.83 -36.51 -12.33
C LEU A 8 -81.70 -37.57 -12.44
N THR A 9 -80.63 -37.57 -11.64
CA THR A 9 -80.56 -37.46 -10.18
C THR A 9 -79.10 -37.68 -9.80
N GLY A 10 -78.64 -37.00 -8.75
CA GLY A 10 -77.78 -37.66 -7.77
C GLY A 10 -76.33 -37.18 -7.66
N ARG A 11 -76.08 -36.65 -6.46
CA ARG A 11 -74.81 -36.65 -5.70
C ARG A 11 -73.88 -35.46 -5.87
N LEU A 12 -74.09 -34.52 -4.95
CA LEU A 12 -73.13 -33.59 -4.38
C LEU A 12 -71.80 -34.30 -4.08
N VAL A 13 -70.71 -33.88 -4.73
CA VAL A 13 -69.34 -34.10 -4.28
C VAL A 13 -68.69 -32.73 -4.21
N ILE A 14 -68.27 -32.37 -3.01
CA ILE A 14 -67.61 -31.10 -2.68
C ILE A 14 -66.28 -31.03 -3.44
N GLY A 15 -66.21 -30.15 -4.44
CA GLY A 15 -65.04 -29.93 -5.27
C GLY A 15 -64.09 -28.89 -4.67
N LEU A 16 -62.88 -29.34 -4.39
CA LEU A 16 -61.70 -28.62 -3.92
C LEU A 16 -61.36 -27.42 -4.82
N VAL A 17 -61.29 -26.21 -4.24
CA VAL A 17 -60.79 -25.00 -4.89
C VAL A 17 -59.27 -25.06 -4.94
N VAL A 18 -58.69 -25.22 -6.12
CA VAL A 18 -57.25 -25.07 -6.36
C VAL A 18 -57.00 -23.66 -6.89
N LEU A 19 -56.37 -22.82 -6.06
CA LEU A 19 -55.86 -21.50 -6.46
C LEU A 19 -54.65 -21.66 -7.38
N LEU A 20 -54.74 -21.10 -8.59
CA LEU A 20 -53.61 -20.86 -9.49
C LEU A 20 -52.75 -19.71 -8.93
N ALA A 21 -51.65 -20.05 -8.26
CA ALA A 21 -50.58 -19.10 -7.98
C ALA A 21 -49.68 -18.97 -9.22
N GLY A 22 -49.66 -17.77 -9.81
CA GLY A 22 -48.73 -17.43 -10.88
C GLY A 22 -47.29 -17.47 -10.37
N LEU A 23 -46.44 -18.26 -11.03
CA LEU A 23 -45.00 -18.15 -10.89
C LEU A 23 -44.55 -16.85 -11.56
N THR A 24 -44.39 -15.78 -10.79
CA THR A 24 -43.51 -14.69 -11.18
C THR A 24 -42.09 -15.15 -10.92
N ALA A 25 -41.34 -15.48 -11.97
CA ALA A 25 -39.91 -15.69 -11.87
C ALA A 25 -39.28 -14.39 -11.33
N ALA A 26 -38.64 -14.49 -10.16
CA ALA A 26 -37.83 -13.40 -9.63
C ALA A 26 -36.72 -13.07 -10.64
N PRO A 27 -36.35 -11.79 -10.82
CA PRO A 27 -35.22 -11.45 -11.67
C PRO A 27 -33.97 -12.03 -11.01
N ALA A 28 -33.19 -12.79 -11.78
CA ALA A 28 -31.86 -13.20 -11.38
C ALA A 28 -31.10 -11.95 -10.92
N ALA A 29 -30.71 -11.91 -9.65
CA ALA A 29 -29.83 -10.87 -9.14
C ALA A 29 -28.60 -10.83 -10.06
N ALA A 30 -28.43 -9.71 -10.77
CA ALA A 30 -27.24 -9.46 -11.56
C ALA A 30 -26.06 -9.52 -10.58
N GLN A 31 -25.27 -10.60 -10.63
CA GLN A 31 -24.01 -10.68 -9.90
C GLN A 31 -23.14 -9.53 -10.43
N ALA A 32 -22.91 -8.52 -9.59
CA ALA A 32 -22.00 -7.45 -9.92
C ALA A 32 -20.64 -8.07 -10.27
N GLN A 33 -20.12 -7.78 -11.46
CA GLN A 33 -18.82 -8.28 -11.89
C GLN A 33 -17.77 -7.77 -10.90
N ALA A 34 -17.11 -8.67 -10.15
CA ALA A 34 -16.09 -8.29 -9.19
C ALA A 34 -14.99 -7.47 -9.88
N THR A 35 -14.61 -6.34 -9.28
CA THR A 35 -13.59 -5.44 -9.82
C THR A 35 -12.20 -6.06 -9.71
N VAL A 36 -11.21 -5.48 -10.40
CA VAL A 36 -9.80 -5.88 -10.24
C VAL A 36 -9.36 -5.73 -8.78
N SER A 37 -9.81 -4.67 -8.09
CA SER A 37 -9.51 -4.44 -6.68
C SER A 37 -10.09 -5.52 -5.76
N ASP A 38 -11.33 -5.97 -6.02
CA ASP A 38 -11.98 -7.00 -5.21
C ASP A 38 -11.22 -8.33 -5.31
N LYS A 39 -10.88 -8.73 -6.55
CA LYS A 39 -10.12 -9.97 -6.80
C LYS A 39 -8.68 -9.89 -6.32
N LEU A 40 -8.03 -8.73 -6.40
CA LEU A 40 -6.70 -8.55 -5.80
C LEU A 40 -6.74 -8.67 -4.28
N SER A 41 -7.78 -8.14 -3.65
CA SER A 41 -7.97 -8.27 -2.20
C SER A 41 -8.13 -9.74 -1.80
N GLU A 42 -8.93 -10.51 -2.57
CA GLU A 42 -9.05 -11.96 -2.41
C GLU A 42 -7.70 -12.68 -2.59
N ALA A 43 -6.92 -12.33 -3.61
CA ALA A 43 -5.59 -12.90 -3.82
C ALA A 43 -4.62 -12.62 -2.64
N ILE A 44 -4.72 -11.43 -2.04
CA ILE A 44 -3.93 -11.06 -0.85
C ILE A 44 -4.38 -11.87 0.37
N SER A 45 -5.68 -12.06 0.59
CA SER A 45 -6.18 -12.89 1.70
C SER A 45 -5.63 -14.33 1.63
N LEU A 46 -5.53 -14.90 0.42
CA LEU A 46 -4.97 -16.23 0.22
C LEU A 46 -3.49 -16.36 0.63
N TYR A 47 -2.72 -15.25 0.64
CA TYR A 47 -1.37 -15.27 1.20
C TYR A 47 -1.37 -15.56 2.71
N THR A 48 -2.32 -14.97 3.46
CA THR A 48 -2.44 -15.20 4.91
C THR A 48 -2.96 -16.59 5.24
N GLU A 49 -3.71 -17.19 4.33
CA GLU A 49 -4.21 -18.57 4.43
C GLU A 49 -3.18 -19.62 3.95
N LEU A 50 -2.00 -19.18 3.50
CA LEU A 50 -0.94 -20.02 2.92
C LEU A 50 -1.37 -20.77 1.63
N GLU A 51 -2.42 -20.28 0.98
CA GLU A 51 -3.01 -20.81 -0.25
C GLU A 51 -2.38 -20.13 -1.48
N PHE A 52 -1.05 -20.17 -1.56
CA PHE A 52 -0.27 -19.39 -2.51
C PHE A 52 -0.61 -19.68 -3.98
N ASP A 53 -0.83 -20.95 -4.33
CA ASP A 53 -1.16 -21.36 -5.69
C ASP A 53 -2.51 -20.80 -6.15
N LYS A 54 -3.53 -20.84 -5.29
CA LYS A 54 -4.84 -20.24 -5.58
C LYS A 54 -4.73 -18.72 -5.77
N GLY A 55 -3.95 -18.06 -4.91
CA GLY A 55 -3.71 -16.62 -5.03
C GLY A 55 -2.99 -16.27 -6.33
N LEU A 56 -2.00 -17.06 -6.73
CA LEU A 56 -1.25 -16.87 -7.98
C LEU A 56 -2.15 -17.07 -9.19
N ASP A 57 -2.94 -18.14 -9.22
CA ASP A 57 -3.88 -18.40 -10.31
C ASP A 57 -4.86 -17.23 -10.49
N LEU A 58 -5.41 -16.70 -9.39
CA LEU A 58 -6.31 -15.56 -9.41
C LEU A 58 -5.61 -14.30 -9.95
N ALA A 59 -4.43 -13.97 -9.43
CA ALA A 59 -3.68 -12.78 -9.85
C ALA A 59 -3.18 -12.88 -11.31
N GLN A 60 -2.79 -14.07 -11.78
CA GLN A 60 -2.41 -14.30 -13.17
C GLN A 60 -3.62 -14.20 -14.12
N GLN A 61 -4.78 -14.71 -13.71
CA GLN A 61 -6.03 -14.54 -14.46
C GLN A 61 -6.41 -13.06 -14.58
N LEU A 62 -6.20 -12.25 -13.54
CA LEU A 62 -6.37 -10.80 -13.61
C LEU A 62 -5.44 -10.20 -14.65
N LEU A 63 -4.15 -10.53 -14.60
CA LEU A 63 -3.15 -9.98 -15.52
C LEU A 63 -3.42 -10.36 -16.99
N ALA A 64 -4.00 -11.54 -17.23
CA ALA A 64 -4.33 -12.04 -18.56
C ALA A 64 -5.59 -11.40 -19.17
N GLN A 65 -6.36 -10.62 -18.41
CA GLN A 65 -7.56 -9.97 -18.94
C GLN A 65 -7.19 -8.92 -20.01
N PRO A 66 -7.95 -8.83 -21.10
CA PRO A 66 -7.76 -7.76 -22.08
C PRO A 66 -8.08 -6.40 -21.46
N GLY A 67 -7.21 -5.41 -21.67
CA GLY A 67 -7.46 -4.03 -21.26
C GLY A 67 -7.11 -3.69 -19.81
N VAL A 68 -6.38 -4.57 -19.08
CA VAL A 68 -5.84 -4.25 -17.75
C VAL A 68 -4.97 -3.00 -17.84
N SER A 69 -5.25 -2.02 -16.97
CA SER A 69 -4.50 -0.77 -16.97
C SER A 69 -3.07 -0.97 -16.47
N ALA A 70 -2.13 -0.12 -16.86
CA ALA A 70 -0.76 -0.18 -16.34
C ALA A 70 -0.71 -0.05 -14.80
N LYS A 71 -1.63 0.72 -14.21
CA LYS A 71 -1.76 0.87 -12.76
C LYS A 71 -2.16 -0.45 -12.10
N ASP A 72 -3.16 -1.13 -12.66
CA ASP A 72 -3.62 -2.42 -12.18
C ASP A 72 -2.54 -3.49 -12.37
N SER A 73 -1.85 -3.50 -13.50
CA SER A 73 -0.73 -4.41 -13.75
C SER A 73 0.39 -4.26 -12.73
N VAL A 74 0.70 -3.03 -12.27
CA VAL A 74 1.66 -2.81 -11.18
C VAL A 74 1.19 -3.47 -9.88
N ALA A 75 -0.06 -3.24 -9.48
CA ALA A 75 -0.64 -3.85 -8.28
C ALA A 75 -0.70 -5.39 -8.38
N ILE A 76 -1.03 -5.92 -9.56
CA ILE A 76 -1.07 -7.37 -9.81
C ILE A 76 0.35 -7.97 -9.72
N TYR A 77 1.36 -7.36 -10.33
CA TYR A 77 2.74 -7.85 -10.23
C TYR A 77 3.29 -7.84 -8.80
N ALA A 78 2.95 -6.81 -8.01
CA ALA A 78 3.25 -6.77 -6.59
C ALA A 78 2.71 -8.00 -5.83
N VAL A 79 1.43 -8.31 -6.04
CA VAL A 79 0.77 -9.45 -5.39
C VAL A 79 1.34 -10.79 -5.89
N ILE A 80 1.56 -10.94 -7.19
CA ILE A 80 2.19 -12.15 -7.76
C ILE A 80 3.59 -12.35 -7.18
N SER A 81 4.39 -11.29 -7.06
CA SER A 81 5.72 -11.37 -6.45
C SER A 81 5.62 -11.87 -5.01
N MET A 82 4.74 -11.28 -4.21
CA MET A 82 4.55 -11.65 -2.81
C MET A 82 4.10 -13.11 -2.64
N LEU A 83 3.10 -13.55 -3.41
CA LEU A 83 2.62 -14.92 -3.39
C LEU A 83 3.68 -15.92 -3.87
N THR A 84 4.42 -15.58 -4.93
CA THR A 84 5.52 -16.41 -5.46
C THR A 84 6.62 -16.59 -4.42
N TYR A 85 6.99 -15.51 -3.72
CA TYR A 85 7.95 -15.57 -2.62
C TYR A 85 7.47 -16.47 -1.47
N GLY A 86 6.18 -16.40 -1.12
CA GLY A 86 5.57 -17.23 -0.07
C GLY A 86 5.71 -18.73 -0.30
N LYS A 87 5.87 -19.18 -1.55
CA LYS A 87 6.07 -20.60 -1.91
C LYS A 87 7.42 -21.19 -1.46
N GLY A 88 8.35 -20.37 -0.98
CA GLY A 88 9.63 -20.81 -0.43
C GLY A 88 10.85 -20.53 -1.32
N GLU A 89 12.02 -20.92 -0.84
CA GLU A 89 13.33 -20.45 -1.35
C GLU A 89 13.53 -20.65 -2.85
N GLN A 90 13.10 -21.80 -3.38
CA GLN A 90 13.25 -22.12 -4.81
C GLN A 90 12.49 -21.16 -5.75
N TYR A 91 11.50 -20.42 -5.24
CA TYR A 91 10.69 -19.47 -6.00
C TYR A 91 11.14 -18.01 -5.83
N ILE A 92 12.14 -17.72 -4.98
CA ILE A 92 12.58 -16.36 -4.71
C ILE A 92 13.04 -15.65 -5.98
N THR A 93 13.86 -16.30 -6.81
CA THR A 93 14.32 -15.70 -8.08
C THR A 93 13.14 -15.33 -8.99
N ALA A 94 12.15 -16.23 -9.12
CA ALA A 94 10.95 -15.97 -9.90
C ALA A 94 10.12 -14.81 -9.30
N SER A 95 10.05 -14.69 -7.98
CA SER A 95 9.39 -13.53 -7.34
C SER A 95 10.03 -12.20 -7.75
N TYR A 96 11.36 -12.16 -7.82
CA TYR A 96 12.09 -10.94 -8.19
C TYR A 96 11.90 -10.54 -9.65
N GLU A 97 11.66 -11.49 -10.55
CA GLU A 97 11.34 -11.17 -11.95
C GLU A 97 10.04 -10.35 -12.06
N TYR A 98 9.05 -10.61 -11.19
CA TYR A 98 7.83 -9.80 -11.15
C TYR A 98 8.08 -8.39 -10.62
N LEU A 99 8.99 -8.21 -9.66
CA LEU A 99 9.43 -6.89 -9.23
C LEU A 99 10.11 -6.12 -10.38
N ASP A 100 10.93 -6.78 -11.20
CA ASP A 100 11.56 -6.11 -12.34
C ASP A 100 10.55 -5.71 -13.43
N ARG A 101 9.57 -6.58 -13.71
CA ARG A 101 8.43 -6.25 -14.58
C ARG A 101 7.64 -5.06 -14.05
N MET A 102 7.39 -5.04 -12.73
CA MET A 102 6.72 -3.93 -12.06
C MET A 102 7.49 -2.63 -12.23
N ALA A 103 8.82 -2.63 -12.02
CA ALA A 103 9.67 -1.47 -12.27
C ALA A 103 9.63 -1.02 -13.74
N GLY A 104 9.48 -1.96 -14.70
CA GLY A 104 9.30 -1.67 -16.12
C GLY A 104 8.03 -0.88 -16.47
N LEU A 105 6.97 -0.99 -15.68
CA LEU A 105 5.73 -0.22 -15.87
C LEU A 105 5.79 1.19 -15.27
N GLY A 106 6.78 1.44 -14.42
CA GLY A 106 7.02 2.70 -13.73
C GLY A 106 6.57 2.67 -12.26
N PRO A 107 7.47 2.86 -11.28
CA PRO A 107 7.16 2.73 -9.86
C PRO A 107 6.24 3.82 -9.31
N CYS A 108 6.03 4.89 -10.09
CA CYS A 108 5.25 6.06 -9.69
C CYS A 108 3.80 6.02 -10.17
N ARG A 109 3.39 4.94 -10.85
CA ARG A 109 2.01 4.75 -11.33
C ARG A 109 1.02 4.59 -10.18
N ILE A 110 1.49 4.02 -9.07
CA ILE A 110 0.73 3.79 -7.86
C ILE A 110 1.71 3.72 -6.69
N HIS A 111 1.35 4.37 -5.60
CA HIS A 111 2.04 4.18 -4.33
C HIS A 111 1.41 2.99 -3.62
N LEU A 112 2.15 1.88 -3.53
CA LEU A 112 1.72 0.69 -2.82
C LEU A 112 2.27 0.72 -1.39
N PRO A 113 1.47 0.37 -0.37
CA PRO A 113 2.00 0.17 0.97
C PRO A 113 2.91 -1.06 0.97
N TYR A 114 4.22 -0.86 1.07
CA TYR A 114 5.19 -1.96 1.04
C TYR A 114 5.30 -2.70 2.37
N GLU A 115 4.72 -2.17 3.44
CA GLU A 115 4.72 -2.76 4.79
C GLU A 115 4.21 -4.21 4.81
N PHE A 116 3.28 -4.54 3.91
CA PHE A 116 2.72 -5.90 3.78
C PHE A 116 3.69 -6.91 3.16
N TRP A 117 4.80 -6.46 2.58
CA TRP A 117 5.78 -7.35 1.96
C TRP A 117 6.79 -7.84 2.99
N PRO A 118 7.26 -9.10 2.89
CA PRO A 118 8.47 -9.56 3.55
C PRO A 118 9.65 -8.60 3.33
N GLN A 119 10.47 -8.39 4.37
CA GLN A 119 11.59 -7.43 4.32
C GLN A 119 12.53 -7.68 3.14
N GLN A 120 12.83 -8.94 2.82
CA GLN A 120 13.67 -9.31 1.68
C GLN A 120 13.10 -8.83 0.33
N LEU A 121 11.78 -8.86 0.15
CA LEU A 121 11.14 -8.33 -1.06
C LEU A 121 11.20 -6.80 -1.11
N ARG A 122 10.99 -6.13 0.02
CA ARG A 122 11.13 -4.67 0.10
C ARG A 122 12.54 -4.23 -0.26
N ASP A 123 13.55 -4.84 0.36
CA ASP A 123 14.95 -4.54 0.09
C ASP A 123 15.32 -4.81 -1.38
N ARG A 124 14.81 -5.93 -1.94
CA ARG A 124 15.01 -6.22 -3.36
C ARG A 124 14.35 -5.19 -4.27
N TRP A 125 13.14 -4.76 -3.96
CA TRP A 125 12.44 -3.73 -4.71
C TRP A 125 13.22 -2.42 -4.76
N PHE A 126 13.66 -1.94 -3.61
CA PHE A 126 14.45 -0.71 -3.54
C PHE A 126 15.81 -0.85 -4.23
N SER A 127 16.45 -2.02 -4.16
CA SER A 127 17.65 -2.32 -4.95
C SER A 127 17.42 -2.23 -6.47
N ILE A 128 16.26 -2.72 -6.96
CA ILE A 128 15.88 -2.60 -8.38
C ILE A 128 15.67 -1.13 -8.76
N LEU A 129 14.98 -0.35 -7.92
CA LEU A 129 14.79 1.09 -8.17
C LEU A 129 16.13 1.83 -8.22
N GLN A 130 17.06 1.46 -7.34
CA GLN A 130 18.43 2.01 -7.34
C GLN A 130 19.18 1.72 -8.61
N ALA A 131 19.29 0.44 -8.98
CA ALA A 131 20.05 0.00 -10.14
C ALA A 131 19.51 0.63 -11.44
N ARG A 132 18.21 0.97 -11.48
CA ARG A 132 17.54 1.53 -12.65
C ARG A 132 17.39 3.05 -12.62
N ASN A 133 17.92 3.74 -11.60
CA ASN A 133 17.73 5.18 -11.38
C ASN A 133 16.25 5.61 -11.36
N LEU A 134 15.37 4.77 -10.79
CA LEU A 134 13.93 4.99 -10.69
C LEU A 134 13.49 5.45 -9.29
N TRP A 135 14.42 5.96 -8.49
CA TRP A 135 14.16 6.50 -7.15
C TRP A 135 13.20 7.69 -7.13
N THR A 136 13.32 8.53 -8.15
CA THR A 136 12.51 9.72 -8.31
C THR A 136 11.54 9.52 -9.45
N CYS A 137 10.31 9.99 -9.25
CA CYS A 137 9.32 10.01 -10.30
C CYS A 137 9.62 11.18 -11.24
N PRO A 138 9.79 10.94 -12.55
CA PRO A 138 9.89 12.03 -13.51
C PRO A 138 8.51 12.72 -13.58
N GLU A 139 8.36 13.81 -12.85
CA GLU A 139 7.25 14.72 -12.97
C GLU A 139 7.79 16.10 -13.37
N PRO A 140 7.06 16.86 -14.22
CA PRO A 140 7.43 18.24 -14.48
C PRO A 140 7.46 18.99 -13.15
N THR A 141 8.53 19.75 -12.91
CA THR A 141 8.62 20.65 -11.77
C THR A 141 7.40 21.57 -11.77
N ARG A 142 6.50 21.37 -10.82
CA ARG A 142 5.34 22.24 -10.63
C ARG A 142 5.80 23.43 -9.81
N PRO A 143 5.77 24.66 -10.35
CA PRO A 143 6.08 25.84 -9.56
C PRO A 143 5.18 25.88 -8.32
N GLY A 144 5.78 26.09 -7.14
CA GLY A 144 5.05 26.12 -5.87
C GLY A 144 4.87 24.77 -5.17
N VAL A 145 5.28 23.64 -5.77
CA VAL A 145 5.30 22.34 -5.08
C VAL A 145 6.71 22.06 -4.55
N THR A 146 6.81 21.71 -3.26
CA THR A 146 8.07 21.36 -2.60
C THR A 146 8.10 19.87 -2.26
N THR A 147 9.11 19.15 -2.75
CA THR A 147 9.35 17.77 -2.33
C THR A 147 10.04 17.76 -0.98
N ILE A 148 9.46 17.04 -0.01
CA ILE A 148 9.97 16.92 1.34
C ILE A 148 10.20 15.45 1.70
N ALA A 149 11.14 15.19 2.60
CA ALA A 149 11.33 13.87 3.19
C ALA A 149 11.47 14.00 4.71
N VAL A 150 10.86 13.07 5.44
CA VAL A 150 10.87 13.06 6.91
C VAL A 150 11.71 11.88 7.37
N LEU A 151 12.79 12.16 8.10
CA LEU A 151 13.59 11.10 8.72
C LEU A 151 12.92 10.62 10.00
N GLU A 152 13.24 9.38 10.39
CA GLU A 152 12.95 8.94 11.74
C GLU A 152 13.61 9.88 12.76
N PHE A 153 12.91 10.12 13.87
CA PHE A 153 13.39 10.99 14.94
C PHE A 153 14.39 10.26 15.82
N ASP A 154 15.41 10.95 16.32
CA ASP A 154 16.32 10.36 17.30
C ASP A 154 15.67 10.30 18.70
N ASN A 155 15.96 9.24 19.45
CA ASN A 155 15.63 9.18 20.88
C ASN A 155 16.89 9.42 21.73
N TYR A 156 17.00 10.61 22.33
CA TYR A 156 18.08 10.96 23.27
C TYR A 156 17.63 10.91 24.74
N SER A 157 16.52 10.24 25.02
CA SER A 157 15.99 10.12 26.38
C SER A 157 16.90 9.29 27.28
N VAL A 158 16.79 9.48 28.60
CA VAL A 158 17.68 8.89 29.59
C VAL A 158 17.01 7.74 30.35
N GLY A 159 17.73 6.67 30.63
CA GLY A 159 17.21 5.55 31.44
C GLY A 159 16.06 4.82 30.73
N LYS A 160 15.00 4.49 31.47
CA LYS A 160 13.85 3.70 30.97
C LYS A 160 13.20 4.31 29.71
N TYR A 161 13.23 5.63 29.57
CA TYR A 161 12.58 6.33 28.45
C TYR A 161 13.27 6.07 27.10
N GLN A 162 14.52 5.58 27.10
CA GLN A 162 15.19 5.21 25.85
C GLN A 162 14.51 4.00 25.19
N GLU A 163 14.06 3.03 25.99
CA GLU A 163 13.34 1.85 25.51
C GLU A 163 11.84 2.14 25.35
N GLU A 164 11.22 2.81 26.34
CA GLU A 164 9.77 3.09 26.34
C GLU A 164 9.34 3.97 25.15
N LEU A 165 10.19 4.92 24.74
CA LEU A 165 9.91 5.80 23.60
C LEU A 165 10.50 5.29 22.28
N GLY A 166 11.19 4.15 22.25
CA GLY A 166 11.84 3.66 21.03
C GLY A 166 10.88 3.47 19.84
N PHE A 167 9.63 3.10 20.09
CA PHE A 167 8.63 2.97 19.02
C PHE A 167 7.98 4.31 18.61
N ILE A 168 8.05 5.34 19.46
CA ILE A 168 7.40 6.62 19.19
C ILE A 168 8.15 7.43 18.13
N THR A 169 9.47 7.25 18.02
CA THR A 169 10.30 7.96 17.04
C THR A 169 9.87 7.67 15.61
N LYS A 170 9.64 6.39 15.34
CA LYS A 170 9.05 5.87 14.11
C LYS A 170 7.66 6.47 13.91
N GLY A 171 6.78 6.40 14.91
CA GLY A 171 5.41 6.91 14.79
C GLY A 171 5.32 8.44 14.57
N LEU A 172 6.24 9.22 15.13
CA LEU A 172 6.29 10.67 14.92
C LEU A 172 6.55 11.00 13.44
N ALA A 173 7.50 10.32 12.81
CA ALA A 173 7.76 10.49 11.38
C ALA A 173 6.50 10.16 10.55
N ASP A 174 5.82 9.05 10.85
CA ASP A 174 4.60 8.64 10.15
C ASP A 174 3.48 9.68 10.29
N PHE A 175 3.33 10.30 11.46
CA PHE A 175 2.37 11.38 11.66
C PHE A 175 2.71 12.62 10.83
N PHE A 176 3.98 13.05 10.83
CA PHE A 176 4.41 14.18 10.00
C PHE A 176 4.20 13.90 8.51
N GLU A 177 4.57 12.71 8.03
CA GLU A 177 4.32 12.32 6.64
C GLU A 177 2.84 12.34 6.28
N SER A 178 1.99 11.76 7.15
CA SER A 178 0.54 11.74 6.95
C SER A 178 -0.05 13.15 6.88
N ASP A 179 0.37 14.05 7.77
CA ASP A 179 -0.12 15.42 7.80
C ASP A 179 0.40 16.25 6.62
N PHE A 180 1.67 16.11 6.25
CA PHE A 180 2.21 16.81 5.09
C PHE A 180 1.66 16.29 3.77
N ALA A 181 1.33 15.01 3.66
CA ALA A 181 0.71 14.43 2.45
C ALA A 181 -0.67 15.03 2.14
N LYS A 182 -1.33 15.67 3.13
CA LYS A 182 -2.60 16.38 2.95
C LYS A 182 -2.42 17.79 2.37
N ILE A 183 -1.19 18.31 2.32
CA ILE A 183 -0.89 19.65 1.81
C ILE A 183 -0.58 19.56 0.31
N SER A 184 -1.39 20.20 -0.52
CA SER A 184 -1.30 20.14 -1.99
C SER A 184 0.03 20.64 -2.56
N GLU A 185 0.68 21.56 -1.86
CA GLU A 185 1.94 22.18 -2.19
C GLU A 185 3.15 21.34 -1.75
N LEU A 186 2.92 20.22 -1.05
CA LEU A 186 3.98 19.32 -0.63
C LEU A 186 3.89 17.99 -1.36
N LYS A 187 5.05 17.46 -1.70
CA LYS A 187 5.21 16.07 -2.15
C LYS A 187 6.07 15.35 -1.13
N VAL A 188 5.50 14.37 -0.44
CA VAL A 188 6.21 13.61 0.59
C VAL A 188 6.93 12.41 -0.05
N VAL A 189 8.21 12.25 0.24
CA VAL A 189 8.97 11.04 -0.09
C VAL A 189 8.58 9.93 0.87
N GLU A 190 8.31 8.74 0.33
CA GLU A 190 7.91 7.57 1.11
C GLU A 190 9.01 7.12 2.06
N ARG A 191 8.65 6.90 3.32
CA ARG A 191 9.57 6.49 4.38
C ARG A 191 10.38 5.23 4.08
N ASP A 192 9.76 4.19 3.55
CA ASP A 192 10.45 2.92 3.31
C ASP A 192 11.68 3.08 2.38
N LYS A 193 11.64 4.08 1.48
CA LYS A 193 12.79 4.47 0.64
C LYS A 193 13.89 5.10 1.49
N ILE A 194 13.50 5.97 2.42
CA ILE A 194 14.39 6.64 3.38
C ILE A 194 15.08 5.58 4.25
N ASP A 195 14.32 4.67 4.85
CA ASP A 195 14.81 3.60 5.73
C ASP A 195 15.78 2.66 4.99
N TYR A 196 15.49 2.31 3.74
CA TYR A 196 16.40 1.51 2.91
C TYR A 196 17.72 2.24 2.65
N ILE A 197 17.67 3.51 2.23
CA ILE A 197 18.87 4.31 1.96
C ILE A 197 19.67 4.57 3.24
N LEU A 198 18.98 4.81 4.36
CA LEU A 198 19.61 4.96 5.67
C LEU A 198 20.42 3.72 6.01
N ARG A 199 19.85 2.51 5.90
CA ARG A 199 20.62 1.27 6.15
C ARG A 199 21.86 1.17 5.27
N GLU A 200 21.77 1.53 3.99
CA GLU A 200 22.93 1.54 3.08
C GLU A 200 24.00 2.57 3.47
N VAL A 201 23.60 3.73 4.00
CA VAL A 201 24.51 4.81 4.40
C VAL A 201 25.08 4.59 5.81
N GLU A 202 24.27 4.11 6.75
CA GLU A 202 24.61 3.89 8.17
C GLU A 202 25.41 2.61 8.41
N MET A 203 25.35 1.62 7.53
CA MET A 203 26.35 0.53 7.50
C MET A 203 27.79 1.08 7.45
N VAL A 204 27.98 2.34 7.05
CA VAL A 204 29.28 3.03 7.02
C VAL A 204 29.53 3.90 8.27
N LYS A 205 28.51 4.28 9.06
CA LYS A 205 28.65 5.17 10.24
C LYS A 205 27.57 4.90 11.29
N SER A 206 27.98 4.42 12.47
CA SER A 206 27.12 4.35 13.65
C SER A 206 26.94 5.74 14.29
N GLY A 207 25.74 6.30 14.26
CA GLY A 207 25.44 7.53 14.99
C GLY A 207 24.18 8.23 14.47
N ALA A 208 23.70 9.18 15.27
CA ALA A 208 22.58 10.07 14.95
C ALA A 208 22.72 10.76 13.59
N VAL A 209 21.58 11.04 12.95
CA VAL A 209 21.56 11.68 11.63
C VAL A 209 21.94 13.16 11.75
N ASP A 210 23.18 13.49 11.38
CA ASP A 210 23.62 14.88 11.28
C ASP A 210 23.02 15.60 10.05
N PRO A 211 23.01 16.94 10.01
CA PRO A 211 22.46 17.68 8.87
C PRO A 211 23.13 17.34 7.53
N ALA A 212 24.41 16.97 7.53
CA ALA A 212 25.12 16.60 6.31
C ALA A 212 24.61 15.27 5.73
N THR A 213 24.30 14.32 6.62
CA THR A 213 23.71 13.02 6.29
C THR A 213 22.29 13.19 5.79
N ALA A 214 21.48 14.01 6.48
CA ALA A 214 20.14 14.36 6.02
C ALA A 214 20.16 14.98 4.61
N VAL A 215 21.04 15.97 4.36
CA VAL A 215 21.19 16.60 3.04
C VAL A 215 21.63 15.60 1.98
N ARG A 216 22.56 14.68 2.30
CA ARG A 216 22.99 13.63 1.37
C ARG A 216 21.84 12.71 1.00
N ILE A 217 21.05 12.25 1.97
CA ILE A 217 19.87 11.42 1.78
C ILE A 217 18.83 12.17 0.94
N GLY A 218 18.57 13.44 1.26
CA GLY A 218 17.66 14.29 0.50
C GLY A 218 18.04 14.40 -0.97
N LYS A 219 19.33 14.57 -1.28
CA LYS A 219 19.82 14.59 -2.68
C LYS A 219 19.54 13.29 -3.42
N LEU A 220 19.75 12.13 -2.77
CA LEU A 220 19.49 10.82 -3.37
C LEU A 220 18.00 10.62 -3.68
N MET A 221 17.13 11.17 -2.83
CA MET A 221 15.68 11.00 -2.96
C MET A 221 15.00 12.14 -3.72
N GLY A 222 15.75 13.13 -4.20
CA GLY A 222 15.21 14.31 -4.86
C GLY A 222 14.36 15.19 -3.95
N ALA A 223 14.56 15.12 -2.64
CA ALA A 223 13.92 16.02 -1.68
C ALA A 223 14.58 17.41 -1.75
N GLN A 224 13.75 18.45 -1.65
CA GLN A 224 14.19 19.85 -1.58
C GLN A 224 14.35 20.30 -0.12
N VAL A 225 13.55 19.72 0.79
CA VAL A 225 13.64 19.96 2.22
C VAL A 225 13.67 18.61 2.97
N MET A 226 14.57 18.49 3.92
CA MET A 226 14.61 17.39 4.88
C MET A 226 14.02 17.84 6.21
N ILE A 227 13.18 17.01 6.79
CA ILE A 227 12.63 17.19 8.13
C ILE A 227 13.18 16.08 9.01
N PHE A 228 13.76 16.45 10.14
CA PHE A 228 14.32 15.51 11.11
C PHE A 228 14.36 16.15 12.49
N GLY A 229 14.55 15.35 13.52
CA GLY A 229 14.42 15.83 14.87
C GLY A 229 14.78 14.81 15.91
N SER A 230 14.46 15.14 17.15
CA SER A 230 14.70 14.25 18.28
C SER A 230 13.68 14.45 19.39
N ILE A 231 13.42 13.39 20.13
CA ILE A 231 12.75 13.44 21.43
C ILE A 231 13.77 13.20 22.55
N THR A 232 13.65 13.94 23.64
CA THR A 232 14.50 13.82 24.81
C THR A 232 13.65 13.90 26.07
N GLN A 233 13.53 12.79 26.77
CA GLN A 233 12.91 12.72 28.09
C GLN A 233 13.97 12.43 29.16
N LEU A 234 14.08 13.35 30.12
CA LEU A 234 15.01 13.23 31.25
C LEU A 234 14.35 12.62 32.49
N ASP A 235 13.07 12.94 32.69
CA ASP A 235 12.21 12.41 33.74
C ASP A 235 10.72 12.57 33.33
N ASP A 236 9.79 12.20 34.21
CA ASP A 236 8.34 12.25 33.94
C ASP A 236 7.80 13.66 33.63
N LYS A 237 8.56 14.74 33.90
CA LYS A 237 8.14 16.13 33.74
C LYS A 237 8.94 16.89 32.69
N HIS A 238 10.11 16.39 32.31
CA HIS A 238 11.02 17.07 31.41
C HIS A 238 11.15 16.31 30.09
N THR A 239 10.23 16.60 29.17
CA THR A 239 10.27 16.13 27.78
C THR A 239 10.46 17.32 26.86
N LYS A 240 11.42 17.19 25.93
CA LYS A 240 11.64 18.14 24.83
C LYS A 240 11.59 17.41 23.51
N MET A 241 10.93 18.02 22.54
CA MET A 241 10.99 17.63 21.15
C MET A 241 11.64 18.76 20.37
N LEU A 242 12.51 18.41 19.43
CA LEU A 242 13.14 19.33 18.51
C LEU A 242 12.86 18.85 17.09
N VAL A 243 12.35 19.74 16.24
CA VAL A 243 12.14 19.48 14.81
C VAL A 243 12.94 20.51 14.03
N LYS A 244 13.66 20.07 13.00
CA LYS A 244 14.40 20.93 12.08
C LYS A 244 13.95 20.65 10.65
N ALA A 245 13.78 21.72 9.89
CA ALA A 245 13.65 21.67 8.44
C ALA A 245 14.91 22.25 7.81
N VAL A 246 15.55 21.48 6.92
CA VAL A 246 16.80 21.86 6.24
C VAL A 246 16.61 21.84 4.74
N ARG A 247 16.99 22.93 4.08
CA ARG A 247 17.03 23.05 2.63
C ARG A 247 18.19 22.22 2.07
N VAL A 248 17.89 21.27 1.19
CA VAL A 248 18.86 20.29 0.68
C VAL A 248 19.93 20.91 -0.23
N GLU A 249 19.57 21.95 -0.99
CA GLU A 249 20.50 22.63 -1.91
C GLU A 249 21.58 23.44 -1.18
N SER A 250 21.22 24.13 -0.09
CA SER A 250 22.09 25.07 0.63
C SER A 250 22.59 24.56 1.98
N SER A 251 22.00 23.48 2.51
CA SER A 251 22.20 23.00 3.87
C SER A 251 21.77 23.99 4.97
N GLU A 252 20.91 24.96 4.63
CA GLU A 252 20.39 25.95 5.57
C GLU A 252 19.22 25.39 6.39
N ILE A 253 19.23 25.63 7.71
CA ILE A 253 18.06 25.37 8.56
C ILE A 253 17.04 26.47 8.30
N ILE A 254 15.93 26.12 7.67
CA ILE A 254 14.87 27.07 7.29
C ILE A 254 13.78 27.20 8.38
N ALA A 255 13.66 26.20 9.26
CA ALA A 255 12.81 26.25 10.44
C ALA A 255 13.37 25.33 11.54
N SER A 256 13.16 25.72 12.80
CA SER A 256 13.44 24.89 13.97
C SER A 256 12.39 25.19 15.04
N VAL A 257 11.77 24.15 15.59
CA VAL A 257 10.75 24.25 16.65
C VAL A 257 11.05 23.25 17.75
#